data_AF-A0A815RLT7-F1
#
_entry.id   AF-A0A815RLT7-F1
#
_cell.length_a   1.000
_cell.length_b   1.000
_cell.length_c   1.000
_cell.angle_alpha   90.00
_cell.angle_beta   90.00
_cell.angle_gamma   90.00
#
_symmetry.space_group_name_H-M   'P 1'
#
loop_
_entity.id
_entity.type
_entity.pdbx_description
1 polymer ?
#
loop_
_entity_poly.entity_id
_entity_poly.type
_entity_poly.pdbx_seq_one_letter_code
_entity_poly.pdbx_strand_id
1 'polypeptide(L)'
;MPSLLEQLPNEIVLDILQYLKSLDLFESFNDLNWRFNQLLSVLMLSVNISEALSKHLFDDYCINVIPKCLTQTVSLKISDRFGRLTQFHKLFQLDMFMNIRSLILQNPTHDNLKLIMKKLSKLIHIEQLQIASYGPNKLDLNSCSKTMTEVIFQKKTTLKRVTLSFYSSIILDQTTIQTCNIEYLNMYGCYIDEFVTLLKHLPKIKRVDIHVYNSQNSDDTTDYKIYQNIGQYVPNLTYVEIHVSHIEFDKTEQLLKSIPQLKILVFSGEYLKMQICMKIYLKKAQNCKNRHILKGTPPLFLGFP
;
A
#
# COMPACT_ATOMS: atom_id res chain seq x y z
N MET A 1 -4.10 49.39 -2.78
CA MET A 1 -3.05 49.04 -1.80
C MET A 1 -2.96 47.53 -1.74
N PRO A 2 -1.75 46.94 -1.71
CA PRO A 2 -1.60 45.49 -1.61
C PRO A 2 -2.22 44.99 -0.31
N SER A 3 -2.89 43.83 -0.38
CA SER A 3 -3.54 43.25 0.80
C SER A 3 -2.50 42.91 1.88
N LEU A 4 -2.91 42.81 3.15
CA LEU A 4 -2.00 42.37 4.23
C LEU A 4 -1.39 40.99 3.96
N LEU A 5 -2.12 40.13 3.24
CA LEU A 5 -1.63 38.82 2.80
C LEU A 5 -0.47 38.95 1.80
N GLU A 6 -0.56 39.89 0.86
CA GLU A 6 0.50 40.16 -0.13
C GLU A 6 1.76 40.80 0.49
N GLN A 7 1.71 41.20 1.76
CA GLN A 7 2.86 41.74 2.48
C GLN A 7 3.59 40.66 3.30
N LEU A 8 3.00 39.47 3.47
CA LEU A 8 3.65 38.37 4.19
C LEU A 8 4.93 37.93 3.47
N PRO A 9 5.97 37.45 4.17
CA PRO A 9 7.13 36.79 3.56
C PRO A 9 6.76 35.52 2.77
N ASN A 10 7.58 35.16 1.77
CA ASN A 10 7.32 33.99 0.92
C ASN A 10 7.29 32.69 1.72
N GLU A 11 8.14 32.57 2.74
CA GLU A 11 8.26 31.41 3.61
C GLU A 11 6.94 31.17 4.37
N ILE A 12 6.38 32.23 4.95
CA ILE A 12 5.11 32.18 5.68
C ILE A 12 3.97 31.80 4.74
N VAL A 13 3.94 32.37 3.53
CA VAL A 13 2.92 32.03 2.54
C VAL A 13 3.04 30.56 2.13
N LEU A 14 4.24 30.08 1.81
CA LEU A 14 4.46 28.67 1.42
C LEU A 14 4.06 27.71 2.55
N ASP A 15 4.38 28.05 3.80
CA ASP A 15 3.98 27.25 4.96
C ASP A 15 2.45 27.19 5.08
N ILE A 16 1.74 28.30 4.87
CA ILE A 16 0.26 28.31 4.84
C ILE A 16 -0.26 27.44 3.70
N LEU A 17 0.27 27.61 2.49
CA LEU A 17 -0.22 26.89 1.30
C LEU A 17 -0.04 25.36 1.44
N GLN A 18 0.95 24.88 2.18
CA GLN A 18 1.15 23.44 2.45
C GLN A 18 -0.03 22.79 3.22
N TYR A 19 -0.83 23.57 3.95
CA TYR A 19 -2.00 23.06 4.66
C TYR A 19 -3.28 23.00 3.80
N LEU A 20 -3.27 23.61 2.62
CA LEU A 20 -4.44 23.66 1.73
C LEU A 20 -4.44 22.46 0.78
N LYS A 21 -5.65 22.04 0.35
CA LYS A 21 -5.75 21.00 -0.68
C LYS A 21 -5.29 21.56 -2.01
N SER A 22 -4.67 20.71 -2.83
CA SER A 22 -4.21 21.09 -4.17
C SER A 22 -5.32 21.73 -5.02
N LEU A 23 -6.56 21.26 -4.91
CA LEU A 23 -7.70 21.89 -5.60
C LEU A 23 -7.92 23.34 -5.14
N ASP A 24 -8.12 23.53 -3.84
CA ASP A 24 -8.38 24.84 -3.25
C ASP A 24 -7.25 25.83 -3.54
N LEU A 25 -6.00 25.34 -3.59
CA LEU A 25 -4.83 26.13 -3.96
C LEU A 25 -4.95 26.72 -5.36
N PHE A 26 -5.20 25.89 -6.36
CA PHE A 26 -5.30 26.37 -7.73
C PHE A 26 -6.58 27.16 -7.97
N GLU A 27 -7.70 26.80 -7.36
CA GLU A 27 -8.94 27.57 -7.51
C GLU A 27 -8.83 28.97 -6.90
N SER A 28 -8.15 29.09 -5.75
CA SER A 28 -8.10 30.35 -5.00
C SER A 28 -6.92 31.26 -5.36
N PHE A 29 -5.77 30.68 -5.74
CA PHE A 29 -4.51 31.44 -5.87
C PHE A 29 -3.91 31.41 -7.27
N ASN A 30 -4.35 30.50 -8.16
CA ASN A 30 -3.84 30.48 -9.52
C ASN A 30 -4.31 31.73 -10.27
N ASP A 31 -3.40 32.38 -10.98
CA ASP A 31 -3.64 33.61 -11.73
C ASP A 31 -4.09 34.81 -10.87
N LEU A 32 -3.92 34.73 -9.54
CA LEU A 32 -4.21 35.84 -8.64
C LEU A 32 -3.21 36.98 -8.84
N ASN A 33 -1.90 36.68 -8.78
CA ASN A 33 -0.83 37.57 -9.19
C ASN A 33 0.46 36.78 -9.48
N TRP A 34 1.45 37.45 -10.06
CA TRP A 34 2.73 36.83 -10.46
C TRP A 34 3.46 36.17 -9.29
N ARG A 35 3.38 36.76 -8.10
CA ARG A 35 4.06 36.28 -6.89
C ARG A 35 3.45 34.96 -6.44
N PHE A 36 2.12 34.87 -6.31
CA PHE A 36 1.46 33.62 -5.95
C PHE A 36 1.67 32.54 -7.00
N ASN A 37 1.65 32.88 -8.29
CA ASN A 37 1.96 31.91 -9.36
C ASN A 37 3.39 31.33 -9.21
N GLN A 38 4.37 32.17 -8.85
CA GLN A 38 5.73 31.69 -8.56
C GLN A 38 5.77 30.79 -7.31
N LEU A 39 5.07 31.16 -6.24
CA LEU A 39 5.03 30.36 -5.01
C LEU A 39 4.33 29.02 -5.24
N LEU A 40 3.21 29.01 -5.97
CA LEU A 40 2.55 27.78 -6.36
C LEU A 40 3.48 26.89 -7.20
N SER A 41 4.31 27.47 -8.08
CA SER A 41 5.23 26.72 -8.97
C SER A 41 6.33 25.93 -8.25
N VAL A 42 6.65 26.26 -7.00
CA VAL A 42 7.68 25.56 -6.22
C VAL A 42 7.11 24.53 -5.25
N LEU A 43 5.80 24.51 -5.02
CA LEU A 43 5.17 23.56 -4.09
C LEU A 43 5.19 22.13 -4.65
N MET A 44 5.45 21.18 -3.75
CA MET A 44 5.28 19.75 -4.03
C MET A 44 3.87 19.35 -3.61
N LEU A 45 3.12 18.78 -4.54
CA LEU A 45 1.68 18.65 -4.39
C LEU A 45 1.24 17.20 -4.16
N SER A 46 0.26 17.05 -3.27
CA SER A 46 -0.52 15.82 -3.12
C SER A 46 -1.87 16.00 -3.78
N VAL A 47 -2.01 15.43 -4.98
CA VAL A 47 -3.23 15.48 -5.76
C VAL A 47 -4.15 14.34 -5.33
N ASN A 48 -5.34 14.69 -4.84
CA ASN A 48 -6.34 13.73 -4.43
C ASN A 48 -7.64 13.95 -5.23
N ILE A 49 -7.83 13.08 -6.24
CA ILE A 49 -9.04 13.04 -7.07
C ILE A 49 -9.94 11.84 -6.72
N SER A 50 -9.68 11.21 -5.57
CA SER A 50 -10.53 10.13 -5.05
C SER A 50 -11.79 10.63 -4.34
N GLU A 51 -11.80 11.87 -3.85
CA GLU A 51 -12.91 12.46 -3.11
C GLU A 51 -14.13 12.74 -4.00
N ALA A 52 -15.30 12.96 -3.39
CA ALA A 52 -16.60 13.07 -4.06
C ALA A 52 -16.79 14.38 -4.85
N LEU A 53 -15.88 14.71 -5.76
CA LEU A 53 -16.12 15.76 -6.76
C LEU A 53 -17.34 15.38 -7.62
N SER A 54 -18.21 16.34 -7.92
CA SER A 54 -19.21 16.12 -8.96
C SER A 54 -18.51 15.80 -10.28
N LYS A 55 -19.18 15.11 -11.22
CA LYS A 55 -18.56 14.79 -12.52
C LYS A 55 -18.03 16.05 -13.23
N HIS A 56 -18.81 17.13 -13.21
CA HIS A 56 -18.41 18.41 -13.79
C HIS A 56 -17.14 18.97 -13.14
N LEU A 57 -17.08 19.00 -11.80
CA LEU A 57 -15.89 19.49 -11.09
C LEU A 57 -14.68 18.60 -11.35
N PHE A 58 -14.87 17.29 -11.48
CA PHE A 58 -13.79 16.38 -11.85
C PHE A 58 -13.27 16.69 -13.27
N ASP A 59 -14.16 16.83 -14.24
CA ASP A 59 -13.79 17.12 -15.64
C ASP A 59 -13.07 18.48 -15.72
N ASP A 60 -13.60 19.51 -15.07
CA ASP A 60 -12.98 20.83 -14.97
C ASP A 60 -11.59 20.77 -14.31
N TYR A 61 -11.46 20.03 -13.21
CA TYR A 61 -10.19 19.83 -12.53
C TYR A 61 -9.14 19.14 -13.41
N CYS A 62 -9.55 18.11 -14.13
CA CYS A 62 -8.70 17.42 -15.08
C CYS A 62 -8.28 18.32 -16.24
N ILE A 63 -9.11 19.25 -16.70
CA ILE A 63 -8.76 20.13 -17.83
C ILE A 63 -7.92 21.32 -17.39
N ASN A 64 -8.27 21.95 -16.26
CA ASN A 64 -7.76 23.27 -15.89
C ASN A 64 -6.67 23.24 -14.83
N VAL A 65 -6.61 22.20 -13.99
CA VAL A 65 -5.68 22.14 -12.85
C VAL A 65 -4.59 21.10 -13.03
N ILE A 66 -4.95 19.83 -13.28
CA ILE A 66 -3.97 18.73 -13.39
C ILE A 66 -2.81 19.04 -14.36
N PRO A 67 -3.04 19.58 -15.58
CA PRO A 67 -1.96 19.87 -16.52
C PRO A 67 -0.93 20.86 -15.97
N LYS A 68 -1.35 21.78 -15.09
CA LYS A 68 -0.48 22.80 -14.50
C LYS A 68 0.43 22.24 -13.40
N CYS A 69 0.05 21.13 -12.79
CA CYS A 69 0.75 20.56 -11.62
C CYS A 69 1.41 19.20 -11.87
N LEU A 70 1.50 18.74 -13.12
CA LEU A 70 2.05 17.41 -13.46
C LEU A 70 3.44 17.16 -12.88
N THR A 71 4.36 18.11 -13.05
CA THR A 71 5.75 18.01 -12.59
C THR A 71 5.89 18.20 -11.08
N GLN A 72 4.92 18.83 -10.43
CA GLN A 72 4.94 19.13 -8.99
C GLN A 72 4.29 18.03 -8.16
N THR A 73 3.51 17.16 -8.80
CA THR A 73 2.75 16.11 -8.11
C THR A 73 3.69 15.02 -7.61
N VAL A 74 3.83 14.94 -6.29
CA VAL A 74 4.63 13.90 -5.61
C VAL A 74 3.76 12.76 -5.07
N SER A 75 2.47 13.01 -4.87
CA SER A 75 1.51 12.03 -4.39
C SER A 75 0.23 12.14 -5.22
N LEU A 76 -0.25 11.01 -5.73
CA LEU A 76 -1.46 10.94 -6.54
C LEU A 76 -2.40 9.88 -5.98
N LYS A 77 -3.59 10.32 -5.57
CA LYS A 77 -4.66 9.45 -5.09
C LYS A 77 -5.86 9.53 -6.01
N ILE A 78 -6.24 8.40 -6.60
CA ILE A 78 -7.33 8.30 -7.58
C ILE A 78 -8.29 7.18 -7.18
N SER A 79 -9.58 7.44 -7.32
CA SER A 79 -10.61 6.40 -7.25
C SER A 79 -11.31 6.21 -8.59
N ASP A 80 -11.63 4.98 -8.96
CA ASP A 80 -12.44 4.68 -10.15
C ASP A 80 -13.96 4.77 -9.90
N ARG A 81 -14.37 5.47 -8.84
CA ARG A 81 -15.78 5.74 -8.59
C ARG A 81 -16.36 6.51 -9.78
N PHE A 82 -17.44 6.01 -10.36
CA PHE A 82 -18.07 6.58 -11.56
C PHE A 82 -17.17 6.64 -12.82
N GLY A 83 -16.19 5.73 -12.95
CA GLY A 83 -15.34 5.63 -14.16
C GLY A 83 -14.27 6.71 -14.28
N ARG A 84 -13.96 7.41 -13.18
CA ARG A 84 -12.98 8.50 -13.16
C ARG A 84 -11.57 8.06 -13.50
N LEU A 85 -11.16 6.87 -13.10
CA LEU A 85 -9.80 6.39 -13.42
C LEU A 85 -9.69 6.13 -14.93
N THR A 86 -10.74 5.57 -15.53
CA THR A 86 -10.85 5.43 -16.99
C THR A 86 -10.79 6.79 -17.70
N GLN A 87 -11.51 7.79 -17.20
CA GLN A 87 -11.49 9.14 -17.76
C GLN A 87 -10.12 9.80 -17.59
N PHE A 88 -9.51 9.68 -16.41
CA PHE A 88 -8.17 10.16 -16.12
C PHE A 88 -7.15 9.59 -17.11
N HIS A 89 -7.21 8.28 -17.39
CA HIS A 89 -6.33 7.62 -18.34
C HIS A 89 -6.50 8.07 -19.80
N LYS A 90 -7.66 8.60 -20.18
CA LYS A 90 -7.84 9.19 -21.52
C LYS A 90 -7.09 10.51 -21.67
N LEU A 91 -6.96 11.26 -20.58
CA LEU A 91 -6.35 12.59 -20.57
C LEU A 91 -4.87 12.55 -20.21
N PHE A 92 -4.48 11.63 -19.33
CA PHE A 92 -3.15 11.59 -18.75
C PHE A 92 -2.56 10.19 -18.79
N GLN A 93 -1.29 10.13 -19.20
CA GLN A 93 -0.47 8.95 -18.97
C GLN A 93 0.22 9.07 -17.62
N LEU A 94 0.32 7.97 -16.90
CA LEU A 94 0.92 7.96 -15.56
C LEU A 94 2.39 8.40 -15.58
N ASP A 95 3.11 8.13 -16.68
CA ASP A 95 4.50 8.55 -16.90
C ASP A 95 4.68 10.06 -17.12
N MET A 96 3.60 10.85 -17.20
CA MET A 96 3.68 12.32 -17.20
C MET A 96 3.99 12.90 -15.81
N PHE A 97 3.71 12.14 -14.75
CA PHE A 97 3.94 12.54 -13.36
C PHE A 97 5.36 12.15 -12.92
N MET A 98 6.37 12.81 -13.48
CA MET A 98 7.78 12.40 -13.35
C MET A 98 8.28 12.34 -11.90
N ASN A 99 7.75 13.20 -11.02
CA ASN A 99 8.18 13.31 -9.62
C ASN A 99 7.31 12.50 -8.65
N ILE A 100 6.41 11.65 -9.15
CA ILE A 100 5.52 10.87 -8.30
C ILE A 100 6.31 9.89 -7.43
N ARG A 101 6.04 9.95 -6.13
CA ARG A 101 6.61 9.08 -5.09
C ARG A 101 5.57 8.20 -4.42
N SER A 102 4.31 8.64 -4.41
CA SER A 102 3.19 7.89 -3.84
C SER A 102 2.04 7.79 -4.83
N LEU A 103 1.59 6.56 -5.08
CA LEU A 103 0.42 6.26 -5.90
C LEU A 103 -0.60 5.47 -5.09
N ILE A 104 -1.80 6.00 -4.97
CA ILE A 104 -2.91 5.39 -4.24
C ILE A 104 -4.09 5.19 -5.20
N LEU A 105 -4.48 3.94 -5.41
CA LEU A 105 -5.57 3.54 -6.29
C LEU A 105 -6.72 2.97 -5.45
N GLN A 106 -7.92 3.49 -5.65
CA GLN A 106 -9.12 3.06 -4.94
C GLN A 106 -10.19 2.55 -5.91
N ASN A 107 -10.58 1.30 -5.71
CA ASN A 107 -11.52 0.53 -6.52
C ASN A 107 -11.17 0.52 -8.02
N PRO A 108 -9.90 0.33 -8.44
CA PRO A 108 -9.59 0.27 -9.86
C PRO A 108 -10.33 -0.90 -10.53
N THR A 109 -10.84 -0.70 -11.74
CA THR A 109 -11.25 -1.81 -12.61
C THR A 109 -10.03 -2.64 -13.04
N HIS A 110 -10.28 -3.87 -13.50
CA HIS A 110 -9.25 -4.76 -14.02
C HIS A 110 -8.40 -4.10 -15.13
N ASP A 111 -9.04 -3.44 -16.08
CA ASP A 111 -8.35 -2.84 -17.22
C ASP A 111 -7.48 -1.65 -16.81
N ASN A 112 -8.00 -0.81 -15.91
CA ASN A 112 -7.24 0.30 -15.36
C ASN A 112 -6.03 -0.20 -14.56
N LEU A 113 -6.21 -1.23 -13.74
CA LEU A 113 -5.11 -1.83 -12.99
C LEU A 113 -4.03 -2.39 -13.93
N LYS A 114 -4.42 -3.13 -14.96
CA LYS A 114 -3.48 -3.68 -15.96
C LYS A 114 -2.72 -2.58 -16.71
N LEU A 115 -3.41 -1.49 -17.08
CA LEU A 115 -2.80 -0.34 -17.73
C LEU A 115 -1.77 0.35 -16.80
N ILE A 116 -2.13 0.55 -15.53
CA ILE A 116 -1.26 1.18 -14.55
C ILE A 116 -0.04 0.30 -14.26
N MET A 117 -0.22 -1.01 -14.06
CA MET A 117 0.90 -1.93 -13.81
C MET A 117 1.93 -1.91 -14.95
N LYS A 118 1.49 -1.81 -16.22
CA LYS A 118 2.40 -1.66 -17.37
C LYS A 118 3.23 -0.37 -17.34
N LYS A 119 2.71 0.68 -16.71
CA LYS A 119 3.34 2.01 -16.64
C LYS A 119 4.10 2.23 -15.34
N LEU A 120 3.82 1.47 -14.29
CA LEU A 120 4.42 1.62 -12.97
C LEU A 120 5.95 1.49 -13.01
N SER A 121 6.48 0.61 -13.86
CA SER A 121 7.92 0.43 -14.07
C SER A 121 8.63 1.66 -14.64
N LYS A 122 7.90 2.61 -15.21
CA LYS A 122 8.46 3.88 -15.72
C LYS A 122 8.57 4.96 -14.64
N LEU A 123 7.93 4.77 -13.48
CA LEU A 123 7.95 5.75 -12.40
C LEU A 123 9.20 5.54 -11.54
N ILE A 124 10.31 6.13 -11.96
CA ILE A 124 11.64 5.90 -11.36
C ILE A 124 11.78 6.40 -9.92
N HIS A 125 10.84 7.22 -9.45
CA HIS A 125 10.83 7.78 -8.10
C HIS A 125 9.73 7.21 -7.21
N ILE A 126 8.98 6.19 -7.68
CA ILE A 126 7.88 5.63 -6.90
C ILE A 126 8.41 4.89 -5.67
N GLU A 127 8.00 5.32 -4.49
CA GLU A 127 8.40 4.72 -3.22
C GLU A 127 7.22 4.04 -2.52
N GLN A 128 6.00 4.52 -2.77
CA GLN A 128 4.78 4.02 -2.16
C GLN A 128 3.74 3.66 -3.22
N LEU A 129 3.21 2.44 -3.10
CA LEU A 129 2.06 1.97 -3.87
C LEU A 129 1.00 1.47 -2.90
N GLN A 130 -0.22 1.99 -3.06
CA GLN A 130 -1.39 1.49 -2.36
C GLN A 130 -2.48 1.17 -3.37
N ILE A 131 -3.03 -0.03 -3.30
CA ILE A 131 -4.16 -0.47 -4.12
C ILE A 131 -5.20 -1.04 -3.18
N ALA A 132 -6.38 -0.45 -3.21
CA ALA A 132 -7.51 -0.84 -2.38
C ALA A 132 -8.71 -1.09 -3.28
N SER A 133 -9.41 -2.22 -3.13
CA SER A 133 -10.67 -2.49 -3.81
C SER A 133 -11.68 -3.06 -2.83
N TYR A 134 -12.63 -2.21 -2.42
CA TYR A 134 -13.62 -2.49 -1.37
C TYR A 134 -15.08 -2.39 -1.86
N GLY A 135 -15.31 -2.34 -3.17
CA GLY A 135 -16.64 -2.17 -3.76
C GLY A 135 -17.39 -3.45 -4.13
N PRO A 136 -18.68 -3.32 -4.54
CA PRO A 136 -19.50 -4.42 -5.06
C PRO A 136 -18.93 -5.01 -6.36
N ASN A 137 -18.22 -4.19 -7.14
CA ASN A 137 -17.47 -4.61 -8.31
C ASN A 137 -16.11 -5.16 -7.87
N LYS A 138 -16.13 -6.26 -7.13
CA LYS A 138 -14.93 -6.92 -6.62
C LYS A 138 -14.02 -7.24 -7.80
N LEU A 139 -12.77 -6.81 -7.70
CA LEU A 139 -11.76 -7.13 -8.69
C LEU A 139 -11.37 -8.60 -8.52
N ASP A 140 -11.69 -9.43 -9.51
CA ASP A 140 -11.15 -10.80 -9.56
C ASP A 140 -9.65 -10.69 -9.83
N LEU A 141 -8.86 -11.03 -8.82
CA LEU A 141 -7.41 -10.92 -8.89
C LEU A 141 -6.77 -12.04 -9.71
N ASN A 142 -7.47 -13.13 -10.01
CA ASN A 142 -6.87 -14.29 -10.68
C ASN A 142 -6.20 -13.93 -12.01
N SER A 143 -6.77 -12.98 -12.76
CA SER A 143 -6.23 -12.55 -14.06
C SER A 143 -5.15 -11.46 -13.98
N CYS A 144 -5.00 -10.78 -12.85
CA CYS A 144 -4.05 -9.67 -12.67
C CYS A 144 -2.94 -9.97 -11.65
N SER A 145 -3.10 -10.97 -10.80
CA SER A 145 -2.18 -11.29 -9.70
C SER A 145 -0.76 -11.54 -10.19
N LYS A 146 -0.62 -12.28 -11.30
CA LYS A 146 0.68 -12.54 -11.94
C LYS A 146 1.37 -11.25 -12.37
N THR A 147 0.72 -10.43 -13.19
CA THR A 147 1.29 -9.16 -13.66
C THR A 147 1.59 -8.20 -12.49
N MET A 148 0.73 -8.17 -11.48
CA MET A 148 0.99 -7.38 -10.28
C MET A 148 2.22 -7.88 -9.53
N THR A 149 2.34 -9.19 -9.33
CA THR A 149 3.48 -9.80 -8.63
C THR A 149 4.79 -9.52 -9.37
N GLU A 150 4.79 -9.72 -10.69
CA GLU A 150 5.92 -9.42 -11.58
C GLU A 150 6.37 -7.96 -11.44
N VAL A 151 5.43 -7.01 -11.46
CA VAL A 151 5.77 -5.57 -11.47
C VAL A 151 6.15 -5.06 -10.08
N ILE A 152 5.45 -5.50 -9.03
CA ILE A 152 5.64 -5.01 -7.67
C ILE A 152 6.91 -5.62 -7.05
N PHE A 153 7.16 -6.92 -7.28
CA PHE A 153 8.23 -7.67 -6.63
C PHE A 153 9.42 -7.99 -7.57
N GLN A 154 9.64 -7.19 -8.61
CA GLN A 154 10.86 -7.26 -9.44
C GLN A 154 12.06 -6.56 -8.79
N LYS A 155 13.28 -6.97 -9.16
CA LYS A 155 14.53 -6.41 -8.64
C LYS A 155 14.70 -4.91 -8.90
N LYS A 156 14.16 -4.40 -10.02
CA LYS A 156 14.30 -3.00 -10.43
C LYS A 156 13.30 -2.05 -9.75
N THR A 157 12.38 -2.56 -8.93
CA THR A 157 11.39 -1.72 -8.25
C THR A 157 12.05 -0.78 -7.25
N THR A 158 11.58 0.47 -7.21
CA THR A 158 11.99 1.48 -6.21
C THR A 158 11.04 1.53 -5.01
N LEU A 159 9.98 0.70 -5.04
CA LEU A 159 8.98 0.63 -3.98
C LEU A 159 9.60 0.23 -2.64
N LYS A 160 9.29 1.05 -1.62
CA LYS A 160 9.62 0.83 -0.22
C LYS A 160 8.39 0.44 0.59
N ARG A 161 7.21 0.94 0.20
CA ARG A 161 5.94 0.70 0.88
C ARG A 161 4.90 0.19 -0.09
N VAL A 162 4.36 -0.98 0.20
CA VAL A 162 3.33 -1.62 -0.61
C VAL A 162 2.12 -1.92 0.28
N THR A 163 0.94 -1.52 -0.15
CA THR A 163 -0.32 -1.82 0.50
C THR A 163 -1.31 -2.36 -0.52
N LEU A 164 -1.72 -3.60 -0.35
CA LEU A 164 -2.58 -4.34 -1.26
C LEU A 164 -3.78 -4.84 -0.49
N SER A 165 -4.94 -4.24 -0.72
CA SER A 165 -6.13 -4.54 0.06
C SER A 165 -7.30 -4.89 -0.84
N PHE A 166 -7.60 -6.19 -0.90
CA PHE A 166 -8.61 -6.76 -1.77
C PHE A 166 -9.53 -7.69 -0.98
N TYR A 167 -10.70 -8.02 -1.53
CA TYR A 167 -11.59 -9.02 -0.94
C TYR A 167 -11.16 -10.46 -1.22
N SER A 168 -10.45 -10.70 -2.32
CA SER A 168 -9.95 -12.02 -2.72
C SER A 168 -8.46 -12.14 -2.40
N SER A 169 -7.99 -13.37 -2.22
CA SER A 169 -6.57 -13.65 -2.11
C SER A 169 -5.81 -13.23 -3.37
N ILE A 170 -4.60 -12.73 -3.18
CA ILE A 170 -3.61 -12.56 -4.25
C ILE A 170 -2.88 -13.88 -4.37
N ILE A 171 -2.85 -14.44 -5.58
CA ILE A 171 -2.00 -15.57 -5.93
C ILE A 171 -0.63 -15.03 -6.30
N LEU A 172 0.39 -15.34 -5.51
CA LEU A 172 1.76 -14.91 -5.77
C LEU A 172 2.45 -15.91 -6.71
N ASP A 173 2.71 -15.49 -7.96
CA ASP A 173 3.52 -16.30 -8.89
C ASP A 173 4.99 -16.31 -8.45
N GLN A 174 5.36 -17.35 -7.71
CA GLN A 174 6.70 -17.53 -7.12
C GLN A 174 7.82 -17.51 -8.16
N THR A 175 7.54 -17.85 -9.43
CA THR A 175 8.55 -17.86 -10.50
C THR A 175 8.99 -16.45 -10.91
N THR A 176 8.20 -15.44 -10.54
CA THR A 176 8.39 -14.05 -10.96
C THR A 176 8.99 -13.15 -9.89
N ILE A 177 8.94 -13.59 -8.63
CA ILE A 177 9.40 -12.82 -7.48
C ILE A 177 10.93 -12.75 -7.49
N GLN A 178 11.45 -11.54 -7.39
CA GLN A 178 12.88 -11.27 -7.30
C GLN A 178 13.18 -10.52 -6.00
N THR A 179 14.45 -10.55 -5.58
CA THR A 179 14.88 -9.79 -4.41
C THR A 179 14.66 -8.30 -4.62
N CYS A 180 13.89 -7.65 -3.75
CA CYS A 180 13.56 -6.23 -3.84
C CYS A 180 13.74 -5.48 -2.51
N ASN A 181 13.53 -4.16 -2.54
CA ASN A 181 13.87 -3.24 -1.45
C ASN A 181 12.67 -2.82 -0.58
N ILE A 182 11.56 -3.58 -0.61
CA ILE A 182 10.36 -3.25 0.16
C ILE A 182 10.68 -3.33 1.66
N GLU A 183 10.31 -2.27 2.39
CA GLU A 183 10.52 -2.12 3.84
C GLU A 183 9.22 -2.29 4.64
N TYR A 184 8.09 -1.93 4.02
CA TYR A 184 6.76 -2.06 4.59
C TYR A 184 5.84 -2.78 3.60
N LEU A 185 5.26 -3.88 4.03
CA LEU A 185 4.28 -4.65 3.27
C LEU A 185 3.00 -4.76 4.09
N ASN A 186 1.90 -4.26 3.53
CA ASN A 186 0.55 -4.56 3.98
C ASN A 186 -0.17 -5.32 2.86
N MET A 187 -0.64 -6.52 3.13
CA MET A 187 -1.31 -7.33 2.11
C MET A 187 -2.48 -8.10 2.70
N TYR A 188 -3.68 -7.84 2.17
CA TYR A 188 -4.88 -8.56 2.54
C TYR A 188 -5.07 -9.74 1.61
N GLY A 189 -4.65 -10.92 2.07
CA GLY A 189 -4.96 -12.19 1.43
C GLY A 189 -3.82 -12.74 0.58
N CYS A 190 -3.17 -13.79 1.09
CA CYS A 190 -2.35 -14.72 0.32
C CYS A 190 -2.28 -16.07 1.06
N TYR A 191 -1.74 -17.10 0.42
CA TYR A 191 -1.48 -18.36 1.10
C TYR A 191 -0.23 -18.28 1.96
N ILE A 192 -0.21 -19.00 3.09
CA ILE A 192 0.91 -18.97 4.03
C ILE A 192 2.23 -19.42 3.38
N ASP A 193 2.21 -20.45 2.55
CA ASP A 193 3.42 -20.95 1.89
C ASP A 193 3.96 -19.94 0.87
N GLU A 194 3.06 -19.25 0.15
CA GLU A 194 3.40 -18.16 -0.76
C GLU A 194 3.98 -16.97 -0.01
N PHE A 195 3.42 -16.62 1.15
CA PHE A 195 3.96 -15.56 2.00
C PHE A 195 5.37 -15.87 2.47
N VAL A 196 5.60 -17.10 2.95
CA VAL A 196 6.92 -17.54 3.41
C VAL A 196 7.95 -17.48 2.28
N THR A 197 7.57 -17.90 1.07
CA THR A 197 8.41 -17.75 -0.11
C THR A 197 8.67 -16.28 -0.43
N LEU A 198 7.65 -15.42 -0.40
CA LEU A 198 7.81 -13.98 -0.62
C LEU A 198 8.82 -13.36 0.36
N LEU A 199 8.75 -13.69 1.65
CA LEU A 199 9.68 -13.15 2.66
C LEU A 199 11.15 -13.41 2.31
N LYS A 200 11.47 -14.55 1.68
CA LYS A 200 12.85 -14.86 1.24
C LYS A 200 13.42 -13.85 0.24
N HIS A 201 12.56 -13.11 -0.44
CA HIS A 201 12.92 -12.09 -1.43
C HIS A 201 12.84 -10.65 -0.89
N LEU A 202 12.56 -10.44 0.41
CA LEU A 202 12.40 -9.12 1.01
C LEU A 202 13.43 -8.83 2.11
N PRO A 203 14.75 -8.76 1.81
CA PRO A 203 15.79 -8.64 2.84
C PRO A 203 15.78 -7.33 3.63
N LYS A 204 15.15 -6.29 3.09
CA LYS A 204 14.99 -4.99 3.75
C LYS A 204 13.68 -4.82 4.50
N ILE A 205 12.82 -5.85 4.53
CA ILE A 205 11.53 -5.76 5.20
C ILE A 205 11.71 -5.50 6.69
N LYS A 206 11.00 -4.49 7.19
CA LYS A 206 11.00 -4.08 8.60
C LYS A 206 9.68 -4.36 9.28
N ARG A 207 8.59 -4.20 8.50
CA ARG A 207 7.22 -4.33 8.98
C ARG A 207 6.35 -5.07 7.96
N VAL A 208 5.65 -6.08 8.45
CA VAL A 208 4.62 -6.79 7.69
C VAL A 208 3.29 -6.71 8.43
N ASP A 209 2.22 -6.46 7.67
CA ASP A 209 0.83 -6.60 8.08
C ASP A 209 0.14 -7.47 7.02
N ILE A 210 -0.34 -8.65 7.39
CA ILE A 210 -0.78 -9.63 6.40
C ILE A 210 -1.97 -10.44 6.87
N HIS A 211 -2.91 -10.65 5.95
CA HIS A 211 -3.98 -11.63 6.10
C HIS A 211 -3.62 -12.90 5.33
N VAL A 212 -3.45 -14.02 6.02
CA VAL A 212 -2.98 -15.29 5.46
C VAL A 212 -4.05 -16.38 5.55
N TYR A 213 -4.11 -17.20 4.50
CA TYR A 213 -4.97 -18.38 4.39
C TYR A 213 -4.13 -19.66 4.39
N ASN A 214 -4.78 -20.79 4.68
CA ASN A 214 -4.13 -22.11 4.59
C ASN A 214 -3.89 -22.52 3.13
N SER A 215 -2.88 -23.36 2.90
CA SER A 215 -2.46 -23.78 1.57
C SER A 215 -3.63 -24.23 0.68
N GLN A 216 -3.59 -23.90 -0.62
CA GLN A 216 -4.61 -24.34 -1.58
C GLN A 216 -4.73 -25.87 -1.66
N ASN A 217 -3.60 -26.55 -1.48
CA ASN A 217 -3.53 -28.00 -1.46
C ASN A 217 -3.56 -28.44 0.00
N SER A 218 -4.69 -29.01 0.40
CA SER A 218 -4.96 -29.56 1.73
C SER A 218 -4.37 -30.96 1.93
N ASP A 219 -3.53 -31.44 1.01
CA ASP A 219 -2.80 -32.68 1.24
C ASP A 219 -1.78 -32.42 2.35
N ASP A 220 -1.99 -33.06 3.51
CA ASP A 220 -1.28 -32.91 4.79
C ASP A 220 0.25 -33.10 4.74
N THR A 221 0.84 -33.29 3.56
CA THR A 221 2.29 -33.33 3.35
C THR A 221 2.88 -31.93 3.30
N THR A 222 2.58 -31.10 4.32
CA THR A 222 3.18 -29.76 4.43
C THR A 222 4.69 -29.89 4.60
N ASP A 223 5.47 -29.42 3.62
CA ASP A 223 6.92 -29.39 3.73
C ASP A 223 7.36 -28.28 4.70
N TYR A 224 7.42 -28.64 5.99
CA TYR A 224 7.90 -27.75 7.05
C TYR A 224 9.30 -27.18 6.81
N LYS A 225 10.08 -27.70 5.85
CA LYS A 225 11.37 -27.11 5.47
C LYS A 225 11.25 -25.70 4.92
N ILE A 226 10.13 -25.32 4.30
CA ILE A 226 10.00 -23.97 3.72
C ILE A 226 10.07 -22.87 4.77
N TYR A 227 9.68 -23.18 6.02
CA TYR A 227 9.66 -22.29 7.18
C TYR A 227 11.00 -22.19 7.90
N GLN A 228 11.96 -23.04 7.57
CA GLN A 228 13.28 -23.06 8.22
C GLN A 228 14.12 -21.87 7.74
N ASN A 229 14.90 -21.30 8.67
CA ASN A 229 15.88 -20.23 8.40
C ASN A 229 15.31 -18.92 7.82
N ILE A 230 13.99 -18.67 7.89
CA ILE A 230 13.39 -17.42 7.38
C ILE A 230 14.05 -16.17 7.95
N GLY A 231 14.39 -16.16 9.24
CA GLY A 231 15.03 -15.04 9.91
C GLY A 231 16.36 -14.62 9.29
N GLN A 232 17.08 -15.53 8.60
CA GLN A 232 18.30 -15.19 7.85
C GLN A 232 18.00 -14.34 6.62
N TYR A 233 16.85 -14.56 5.98
CA TYR A 233 16.42 -13.80 4.81
C TYR A 233 15.81 -12.44 5.17
N VAL A 234 15.22 -12.29 6.37
CA VAL A 234 14.55 -11.06 6.81
C VAL A 234 15.18 -10.43 8.06
N PRO A 235 16.51 -10.16 8.07
CA PRO A 235 17.25 -9.79 9.28
C PRO A 235 16.73 -8.51 9.97
N ASN A 236 16.03 -7.65 9.23
CA ASN A 236 15.50 -6.37 9.71
C ASN A 236 14.03 -6.42 10.16
N LEU A 237 13.36 -7.57 10.03
CA LEU A 237 11.94 -7.70 10.35
C LEU A 237 11.72 -7.65 11.85
N THR A 238 11.09 -6.57 12.32
CA THR A 238 10.89 -6.31 13.75
C THR A 238 9.41 -6.19 14.13
N TYR A 239 8.54 -5.96 13.16
CA TYR A 239 7.10 -5.88 13.36
C TYR A 239 6.39 -6.85 12.42
N VAL A 240 5.54 -7.70 12.97
CA VAL A 240 4.68 -8.60 12.22
C VAL A 240 3.26 -8.49 12.79
N GLU A 241 2.31 -8.22 11.93
CA GLU A 241 0.89 -8.33 12.20
C GLU A 241 0.31 -9.38 11.26
N ILE A 242 -0.19 -10.47 11.84
CA ILE A 242 -0.72 -11.60 11.07
C ILE A 242 -2.17 -11.82 11.50
N HIS A 243 -3.05 -11.75 10.52
CA HIS A 243 -4.45 -12.15 10.61
C HIS A 243 -4.59 -13.50 9.93
N VAL A 244 -5.03 -14.50 10.68
CA VAL A 244 -5.07 -15.90 10.22
C VAL A 244 -6.51 -16.38 10.08
N SER A 245 -6.86 -16.85 8.87
CA SER A 245 -8.10 -17.58 8.62
C SER A 245 -7.77 -19.00 8.16
N HIS A 246 -8.35 -19.99 8.85
CA HIS A 246 -8.27 -21.42 8.52
C HIS A 246 -6.86 -22.07 8.54
N ILE A 247 -5.83 -21.43 9.08
CA ILE A 247 -4.49 -22.04 9.23
C ILE A 247 -4.36 -22.72 10.58
N GLU A 248 -3.71 -23.88 10.59
CA GLU A 248 -3.24 -24.54 11.80
C GLU A 248 -2.21 -23.69 12.55
N PHE A 249 -2.27 -23.73 13.88
CA PHE A 249 -1.36 -22.97 14.73
C PHE A 249 0.10 -23.36 14.49
N ASP A 250 0.38 -24.64 14.24
CA ASP A 250 1.73 -25.18 14.16
C ASP A 250 2.56 -24.56 13.03
N LYS A 251 1.96 -24.34 11.84
CA LYS A 251 2.61 -23.63 10.72
C LYS A 251 2.97 -22.20 11.10
N THR A 252 2.06 -21.50 11.78
CA THR A 252 2.29 -20.12 12.22
C THR A 252 3.33 -20.06 13.32
N GLU A 253 3.30 -20.97 14.29
CA GLU A 253 4.29 -21.07 15.35
C GLU A 253 5.68 -21.31 14.77
N GLN A 254 5.80 -22.21 13.79
CA GLN A 254 7.09 -22.51 13.16
C GLN A 254 7.65 -21.31 12.39
N LEU A 255 6.80 -20.57 11.65
CA LEU A 255 7.21 -19.32 11.02
C LEU A 255 7.74 -18.31 12.04
N LEU A 256 7.05 -18.15 13.17
CA LEU A 256 7.45 -17.19 14.18
C LEU A 256 8.75 -17.59 14.88
N LYS A 257 8.93 -18.90 15.16
CA LYS A 257 10.18 -19.44 15.71
C LYS A 257 11.38 -19.19 14.80
N SER A 258 11.17 -19.13 13.48
CA SER A 258 12.25 -18.90 12.54
C SER A 258 12.64 -17.43 12.38
N ILE A 259 11.98 -16.49 13.07
CA ILE A 259 12.27 -15.04 13.02
C ILE A 259 12.64 -14.52 14.43
N PRO A 260 13.83 -14.87 14.94
CA PRO A 260 14.22 -14.57 16.32
C PRO A 260 14.35 -13.07 16.65
N GLN A 261 14.56 -12.22 15.64
CA GLN A 261 14.70 -10.76 15.78
C GLN A 261 13.36 -10.01 15.97
N LEU A 262 12.24 -10.71 15.94
CA LEU A 262 10.91 -10.10 15.99
C LEU A 262 10.66 -9.42 17.35
N LYS A 263 10.27 -8.14 17.32
CA LYS A 263 10.00 -7.34 18.52
C LYS A 263 8.52 -7.21 18.80
N ILE A 264 7.72 -6.93 17.77
CA ILE A 264 6.28 -6.71 17.90
C ILE A 264 5.57 -7.77 17.07
N LEU A 265 4.67 -8.49 17.72
CA LEU A 265 3.80 -9.46 17.09
C LEU A 265 2.35 -9.13 17.45
N VAL A 266 1.60 -8.70 16.45
CA VAL A 266 0.15 -8.59 16.53
C VAL A 266 -0.43 -9.83 15.85
N PHE A 267 -1.32 -10.51 16.54
CA PHE A 267 -1.90 -11.75 16.06
C PHE A 267 -3.40 -11.69 16.21
N SER A 268 -4.12 -11.95 15.13
CA SER A 268 -5.56 -12.14 15.13
C SER A 268 -5.89 -13.44 14.40
N GLY A 269 -6.97 -14.10 14.81
CA GLY A 269 -7.45 -15.29 14.14
C GLY A 269 -8.88 -15.62 14.54
N GLU A 270 -9.60 -16.24 13.61
CA GLU A 270 -11.02 -16.57 13.77
C GLU A 270 -11.27 -17.67 14.82
N TYR A 271 -10.29 -18.56 15.06
CA TYR A 271 -10.45 -19.70 15.96
C TYR A 271 -9.97 -19.42 17.38
N LEU A 272 -10.87 -19.60 18.36
CA LEU A 272 -10.57 -19.47 19.79
C LEU A 272 -9.41 -20.37 20.25
N LYS A 273 -9.32 -21.60 19.71
CA LYS A 273 -8.22 -22.54 19.99
C LYS A 273 -6.86 -21.94 19.61
N MET A 274 -6.80 -21.24 18.49
CA MET A 274 -5.59 -20.57 18.01
C MET A 274 -5.21 -19.39 18.90
N GLN A 275 -6.19 -18.60 19.34
CA GLN A 275 -5.97 -17.51 20.30
C GLN A 275 -5.43 -18.02 21.64
N ILE A 276 -5.89 -19.19 22.10
CA ILE A 276 -5.40 -19.84 23.33
C ILE A 276 -3.96 -20.33 23.15
N CYS A 277 -3.67 -21.09 22.09
CA CYS A 277 -2.32 -21.57 21.80
C CYS A 277 -1.33 -20.41 21.68
N MET A 278 -1.73 -19.31 21.06
CA MET A 278 -0.89 -18.13 20.90
C MET A 278 -0.60 -17.42 22.22
N LYS A 279 -1.61 -17.29 23.10
CA LYS A 279 -1.39 -16.78 24.46
C LYS A 279 -0.39 -17.64 25.24
N ILE A 280 -0.46 -18.97 25.09
CA ILE A 280 0.49 -19.90 25.74
C ILE A 280 1.90 -19.73 25.16
N TYR A 281 2.04 -19.71 23.83
CA TYR A 281 3.31 -19.51 23.15
C TYR A 281 3.98 -18.20 23.57
N LEU A 282 3.23 -17.10 23.55
CA LEU A 282 3.74 -15.77 23.91
C LEU A 282 4.10 -15.68 25.38
N LYS A 283 3.36 -16.33 26.29
CA LYS A 283 3.73 -16.42 27.71
C LYS A 283 5.07 -17.16 27.89
N LYS A 284 5.32 -18.21 27.11
CA LYS A 284 6.63 -18.90 27.09
C LYS A 284 7.73 -17.99 26.50
N ALA A 285 7.44 -17.25 25.43
CA ALA A 285 8.39 -16.37 24.77
C ALA A 285 8.78 -15.14 25.62
N GLN A 286 7.83 -14.56 26.36
CA GLN A 286 8.09 -13.44 27.29
C GLN A 286 9.01 -13.84 28.46
N ASN A 287 8.95 -15.10 28.90
CA ASN A 287 9.90 -15.66 29.87
C ASN A 287 11.32 -15.81 29.29
N CYS A 288 11.46 -15.79 27.95
CA CYS A 288 12.71 -15.92 27.22
C CYS A 288 13.20 -14.57 26.64
N LYS A 289 13.45 -13.54 27.46
CA LYS A 289 14.07 -12.22 27.10
C LYS A 289 13.50 -11.43 25.88
N ASN A 290 12.58 -11.98 25.09
CA ASN A 290 11.97 -11.35 23.92
C ASN A 290 10.65 -10.70 24.33
N ARG A 291 10.65 -9.36 24.42
CA ARG A 291 9.46 -8.58 24.77
C ARG A 291 8.51 -8.50 23.59
N HIS A 292 7.55 -9.42 23.51
CA HIS A 292 6.41 -9.31 22.58
C HIS A 292 5.28 -8.50 23.24
N ILE A 293 4.88 -7.38 22.62
CA ILE A 293 3.74 -6.56 23.03
C ILE A 293 2.48 -7.04 22.31
N LEU A 294 1.48 -7.50 23.07
CA LEU A 294 0.15 -7.84 22.58
C LEU A 294 -0.72 -6.58 22.44
N LYS A 295 -1.29 -6.38 21.25
CA LYS A 295 -2.54 -5.64 21.08
C LYS A 295 -3.56 -6.62 20.51
N GLY A 296 -4.44 -7.13 21.35
CA GLY A 296 -5.59 -7.91 20.88
C GLY A 296 -6.65 -6.94 20.39
N THR A 297 -6.91 -6.93 19.09
CA THR A 297 -8.12 -6.32 18.53
C THR A 297 -9.22 -7.38 18.52
N PRO A 298 -10.43 -7.06 19.04
CA PRO A 298 -11.59 -7.91 18.82
C PRO A 298 -11.86 -8.00 17.30
N PRO A 299 -12.53 -9.05 16.81
CA PRO A 299 -12.94 -9.12 15.41
C PRO A 299 -13.71 -7.84 15.08
N LEU A 300 -13.17 -7.07 14.13
CA LEU A 300 -13.90 -5.97 13.52
C LEU A 300 -15.10 -6.58 12.80
N PHE A 301 -16.24 -6.61 13.47
CA PHE A 301 -17.51 -6.62 12.77
C PHE A 301 -17.45 -5.42 11.82
N LEU A 302 -17.61 -5.71 10.54
CA LEU A 302 -17.76 -4.73 9.47
C LEU A 302 -18.93 -3.79 9.82
N GLY A 303 -18.63 -2.72 10.54
CA GLY A 303 -19.53 -1.59 10.74
C GLY A 303 -19.50 -0.74 9.49
N PHE A 304 -20.33 -1.08 8.51
CA PHE A 304 -20.71 -0.17 7.44
C PHE A 304 -21.79 0.79 7.98
N PRO A 305 -21.65 2.11 7.81
CA PRO A 305 -22.75 2.94 7.34
C PRO A 305 -22.92 2.83 5.83
#